data_AF-A0A349MJV1-F1
#
_entry.id   AF-A0A349MJV1-F1
#
_cell.length_a   1.000
_cell.length_b   1.000
_cell.length_c   1.000
_cell.angle_alpha   90.00
_cell.angle_beta   90.00
_cell.angle_gamma   90.00
#
_symmetry.space_group_name_H-M   'P 1'
#
loop_
_entity.id
_entity.type
_entity.pdbx_description
1 polymer ?
#
loop_
_entity_poly.entity_id
_entity_poly.type
_entity_poly.pdbx_seq_one_letter_code
_entity_poly.pdbx_strand_id
1 'polypeptide(L)'
;MRLEKLTLQKIITGTMLKNSSMTRSVKRNTTVLLLASLYLLGGCTTPGQQMGERPTFLTNTTSWLAQEEPKDTPKATQGTKNFEDGVHYEGNFKDGMRHGRGVQTWPDGARYEGEFKNDKREGHGLFIWPSKVRYEGDFANGKRHGHGVYTWPNGAHYEGGYVEGQKDGPGIFTHPPDPAGQVVQERQVWSLDKLISSTPKEVVPPENNRGDAPRPSPAQTGNTVRPENSRPGVDPLPPPEVQSKPNTIPPASAALFRELPDRDAPAYPIPPKPLVSHTEPIHQKLWSDPETGITLAFVPGGCFSMGNAHGENNEQPLHEVCLDPFWVGIHEITQRQWRQVIGWLPEQSIRADHLPVGNVSWSDVEKFIQAINKRSGIQFRLPTEAQWEFACTGGGIDQGHCGQGTLEEVAWVEENANSQPHPPGELAPNRFGLFDMAGNLWEWVADWYSADYYRTAPRKNPTGPTVGLSHVFRGGGWLSPGNRSFATMRHEMEPNRSYQLLGFRLSAPRVLGSP
;
A
#
# COMPACT_ATOMS: atom_id res chain seq x y z
N MET A 1 -16.51 -28.69 51.68
CA MET A 1 -15.70 -27.48 52.00
C MET A 1 -14.43 -27.98 52.68
N ARG A 2 -13.25 -27.42 52.35
CA ARG A 2 -11.89 -27.91 52.72
C ARG A 2 -11.50 -29.24 52.02
N LEU A 3 -10.32 -29.38 51.38
CA LEU A 3 -8.90 -29.20 51.79
C LEU A 3 -8.45 -30.32 52.75
N GLU A 4 -7.25 -30.94 52.67
CA GLU A 4 -6.06 -30.75 51.79
C GLU A 4 -5.09 -31.95 51.88
N LYS A 5 -4.36 -32.30 50.80
CA LYS A 5 -3.20 -33.26 50.74
C LYS A 5 -2.40 -33.01 49.43
N LEU A 6 -1.07 -33.13 49.32
CA LEU A 6 0.05 -33.33 50.28
C LEU A 6 1.39 -32.84 49.63
N THR A 7 2.49 -32.80 50.38
CA THR A 7 3.73 -32.03 50.09
C THR A 7 4.88 -32.83 49.41
N LEU A 8 5.89 -32.12 48.89
CA LEU A 8 7.05 -32.60 48.11
C LEU A 8 8.07 -33.51 48.84
N GLN A 9 8.73 -34.41 48.08
CA GLN A 9 10.20 -34.54 47.80
C GLN A 9 10.47 -35.91 47.10
N LYS A 10 11.24 -36.07 46.00
CA LYS A 10 12.71 -35.96 45.75
C LYS A 10 13.54 -36.89 46.68
N ILE A 11 14.58 -37.65 46.25
CA ILE A 11 15.54 -37.44 45.13
C ILE A 11 16.41 -38.72 44.81
N ILE A 12 16.96 -38.87 43.59
CA ILE A 12 18.17 -39.70 43.17
C ILE A 12 18.06 -41.26 43.31
N THR A 13 18.66 -42.20 42.52
CA THR A 13 19.67 -42.30 41.40
C THR A 13 19.22 -43.45 40.44
N GLY A 14 19.68 -43.66 39.19
CA GLY A 14 20.61 -42.96 38.28
C GLY A 14 21.30 -43.92 37.27
N THR A 15 21.88 -43.40 36.16
CA THR A 15 22.87 -44.05 35.22
C THR A 15 22.44 -45.31 34.41
N MET A 16 22.94 -45.70 33.21
CA MET A 16 23.84 -45.25 32.11
C MET A 16 23.48 -46.13 30.86
N LEU A 17 23.82 -45.94 29.56
CA LEU A 17 24.34 -44.87 28.67
C LEU A 17 24.20 -45.33 27.18
N LYS A 18 24.13 -44.39 26.20
CA LYS A 18 24.44 -44.58 24.73
C LYS A 18 23.49 -45.53 23.95
N ASN A 19 23.45 -45.62 22.62
CA ASN A 19 24.08 -44.94 21.46
C ASN A 19 23.04 -44.90 20.28
N SER A 20 23.22 -44.42 19.05
CA SER A 20 24.35 -43.91 18.23
C SER A 20 23.80 -42.88 17.18
N SER A 21 24.47 -42.64 16.04
CA SER A 21 24.03 -41.73 14.97
C SER A 21 24.36 -42.18 13.52
N MET A 22 23.80 -41.44 12.54
CA MET A 22 24.38 -41.06 11.22
C MET A 22 24.26 -41.92 9.91
N THR A 23 23.90 -41.19 8.84
CA THR A 23 24.29 -41.32 7.40
C THR A 23 23.90 -42.54 6.55
N ARG A 24 23.14 -42.32 5.45
CA ARG A 24 23.66 -42.14 4.07
C ARG A 24 22.54 -42.17 3.01
N SER A 25 22.59 -41.27 2.02
CA SER A 25 22.60 -41.63 0.59
C SER A 25 22.82 -40.40 -0.29
N VAL A 26 23.67 -40.52 -1.31
CA VAL A 26 23.82 -39.55 -2.41
C VAL A 26 23.91 -40.33 -3.71
N LYS A 27 23.16 -39.93 -4.73
CA LYS A 27 23.37 -40.38 -6.12
C LYS A 27 23.27 -39.20 -7.08
N ARG A 28 24.38 -38.94 -7.78
CA ARG A 28 24.39 -38.27 -9.09
C ARG A 28 24.16 -39.33 -10.17
N ASN A 29 23.69 -38.92 -11.35
CA ASN A 29 23.98 -39.61 -12.61
C ASN A 29 23.85 -38.63 -13.78
N THR A 30 24.70 -38.78 -14.81
CA THR A 30 24.83 -37.79 -15.90
C THR A 30 25.16 -38.46 -17.24
N THR A 31 24.18 -38.55 -18.17
CA THR A 31 24.31 -38.85 -19.63
C THR A 31 23.06 -38.26 -20.33
N VAL A 32 23.02 -37.44 -21.41
CA VAL A 32 23.96 -36.89 -22.41
C VAL A 32 24.02 -37.62 -23.78
N LEU A 33 23.29 -37.07 -24.79
CA LEU A 33 23.42 -37.25 -26.27
C LEU A 33 23.02 -38.65 -26.85
N LEU A 34 22.53 -38.85 -28.10
CA LEU A 34 22.03 -37.99 -29.20
C LEU A 34 21.26 -38.85 -30.27
N LEU A 35 20.73 -38.21 -31.34
CA LEU A 35 20.23 -38.76 -32.63
C LEU A 35 18.88 -39.53 -32.59
N ALA A 36 18.03 -39.54 -33.63
CA ALA A 36 17.91 -38.67 -34.82
C ALA A 36 16.49 -38.77 -35.44
N SER A 37 16.12 -37.79 -36.28
CA SER A 37 14.83 -37.72 -37.00
C SER A 37 14.89 -38.40 -38.37
N LEU A 38 13.75 -38.92 -38.87
CA LEU A 38 13.37 -38.80 -40.29
C LEU A 38 11.84 -38.92 -40.50
N TYR A 39 11.38 -38.71 -41.73
CA TYR A 39 10.00 -38.30 -42.06
C TYR A 39 9.13 -39.39 -42.73
N LEU A 40 7.84 -39.07 -42.77
CA LEU A 40 6.74 -39.70 -43.54
C LEU A 40 7.08 -40.03 -45.00
N LEU A 41 6.47 -41.11 -45.50
CA LEU A 41 5.73 -41.22 -46.78
C LEU A 41 5.06 -42.61 -46.80
N GLY A 42 3.87 -42.83 -47.36
CA GLY A 42 2.85 -41.93 -47.92
C GLY A 42 1.55 -42.73 -48.15
N GLY A 43 0.43 -42.08 -48.47
CA GLY A 43 -0.83 -42.77 -48.75
C GLY A 43 -1.25 -42.65 -50.22
N CYS A 44 -1.99 -43.63 -50.75
CA CYS A 44 -3.05 -43.45 -51.76
C CYS A 44 -3.74 -44.78 -52.08
N THR A 45 -5.06 -44.88 -51.91
CA THR A 45 -6.01 -45.31 -52.98
C THR A 45 -7.47 -45.27 -52.48
N THR A 46 -8.35 -44.76 -53.33
CA THR A 46 -9.83 -44.78 -53.25
C THR A 46 -10.36 -45.51 -54.50
N PRO A 47 -11.68 -45.67 -54.76
CA PRO A 47 -12.89 -45.60 -53.92
C PRO A 47 -13.77 -46.89 -54.03
N GLY A 48 -14.98 -46.94 -53.42
CA GLY A 48 -15.95 -48.01 -53.73
C GLY A 48 -17.32 -48.02 -53.01
N GLN A 49 -18.35 -47.45 -53.67
CA GLN A 49 -19.81 -47.73 -53.60
C GLN A 49 -20.64 -47.75 -52.27
N GLN A 50 -21.72 -46.94 -52.32
CA GLN A 50 -23.13 -47.21 -51.94
C GLN A 50 -23.47 -47.66 -50.50
N MET A 51 -24.16 -46.81 -49.73
CA MET A 51 -25.62 -46.58 -49.66
C MET A 51 -26.41 -47.65 -48.87
N GLY A 52 -26.99 -47.21 -47.75
CA GLY A 52 -27.93 -47.92 -46.87
C GLY A 52 -28.63 -46.90 -45.96
N GLU A 53 -29.85 -47.18 -45.50
CA GLU A 53 -30.78 -46.15 -45.01
C GLU A 53 -30.81 -45.96 -43.47
N ARG A 54 -31.62 -44.99 -43.02
CA ARG A 54 -31.82 -44.56 -41.61
C ARG A 54 -32.97 -45.38 -40.95
N PRO A 55 -33.39 -45.21 -39.67
CA PRO A 55 -32.94 -44.24 -38.63
C PRO A 55 -32.87 -44.78 -37.16
N THR A 56 -32.67 -43.85 -36.21
CA THR A 56 -33.10 -43.84 -34.78
C THR A 56 -32.45 -44.75 -33.71
N PHE A 57 -31.83 -44.07 -32.72
CA PHE A 57 -31.76 -44.34 -31.27
C PHE A 57 -31.68 -45.78 -30.72
N LEU A 58 -30.53 -46.15 -30.12
CA LEU A 58 -30.37 -46.08 -28.65
C LEU A 58 -28.90 -46.31 -28.20
N THR A 59 -28.67 -46.12 -26.90
CA THR A 59 -27.39 -46.16 -26.18
C THR A 59 -26.63 -47.48 -26.30
N ASN A 60 -25.30 -47.40 -26.47
CA ASN A 60 -24.39 -48.06 -25.52
C ASN A 60 -22.99 -47.43 -25.47
N THR A 61 -22.30 -47.58 -24.33
CA THR A 61 -20.96 -47.02 -24.09
C THR A 61 -19.86 -48.03 -24.41
N THR A 62 -18.90 -47.68 -25.26
CA THR A 62 -17.67 -48.48 -25.44
C THR A 62 -16.55 -47.92 -24.58
N SER A 63 -16.06 -48.74 -23.65
CA SER A 63 -14.94 -48.45 -22.78
C SER A 63 -13.67 -48.09 -23.56
N TRP A 64 -12.96 -47.05 -23.11
CA TRP A 64 -11.57 -46.81 -23.46
C TRP A 64 -10.71 -46.92 -22.20
N LEU A 65 -9.50 -47.47 -22.37
CA LEU A 65 -8.63 -47.91 -21.29
C LEU A 65 -8.31 -46.77 -20.31
N ALA A 66 -8.78 -46.91 -19.07
CA ALA A 66 -8.31 -46.09 -17.96
C ALA A 66 -6.84 -46.42 -17.68
N GLN A 67 -5.96 -45.44 -17.86
CA GLN A 67 -4.66 -45.45 -17.20
C GLN A 67 -4.89 -45.17 -15.71
N GLU A 68 -4.38 -46.01 -14.82
CA GLU A 68 -4.52 -45.76 -13.37
C GLU A 68 -3.69 -44.54 -12.97
N GLU A 69 -4.35 -43.44 -12.61
CA GLU A 69 -3.68 -42.33 -11.93
C GLU A 69 -3.13 -42.80 -10.56
N PRO A 70 -1.98 -42.26 -10.10
CA PRO A 70 -1.40 -42.63 -8.81
C PRO A 70 -2.35 -42.29 -7.66
N LYS A 71 -2.73 -43.32 -6.88
CA LYS A 71 -3.85 -43.33 -5.92
C LYS A 71 -3.71 -42.44 -4.67
N ASP A 72 -2.72 -41.55 -4.63
CA ASP A 72 -2.43 -40.62 -3.52
C ASP A 72 -2.30 -39.15 -3.98
N THR A 73 -2.97 -38.75 -5.07
CA THR A 73 -3.26 -37.34 -5.33
C THR A 73 -4.58 -36.93 -4.65
N PRO A 74 -4.57 -36.00 -3.66
CA PRO A 74 -5.78 -35.43 -3.11
C PRO A 74 -6.55 -34.72 -4.24
N LYS A 75 -7.71 -35.26 -4.62
CA LYS A 75 -8.60 -34.62 -5.59
C LYS A 75 -9.04 -33.27 -5.04
N ALA A 76 -8.97 -32.24 -5.88
CA ALA A 76 -9.45 -30.92 -5.50
C ALA A 76 -10.96 -31.00 -5.22
N THR A 77 -11.38 -30.67 -4.00
CA THR A 77 -12.78 -30.68 -3.59
C THR A 77 -13.36 -29.28 -3.66
N GLN A 78 -14.49 -29.12 -4.34
CA GLN A 78 -15.19 -27.82 -4.37
C GLN A 78 -16.04 -27.66 -3.10
N GLY A 79 -16.05 -26.47 -2.51
CA GLY A 79 -16.81 -26.17 -1.30
C GLY A 79 -16.74 -24.70 -0.90
N THR A 80 -17.28 -24.39 0.27
CA THR A 80 -17.29 -23.04 0.86
C THR A 80 -16.61 -23.02 2.22
N LYS A 81 -16.01 -21.87 2.57
CA LYS A 81 -15.41 -21.63 3.90
C LYS A 81 -15.66 -20.19 4.32
N ASN A 82 -16.32 -20.04 5.46
CA ASN A 82 -16.36 -18.80 6.21
C ASN A 82 -15.16 -18.78 7.18
N PHE A 83 -14.52 -17.63 7.33
CA PHE A 83 -13.42 -17.40 8.26
C PHE A 83 -13.90 -16.50 9.42
N GLU A 84 -13.19 -16.50 10.54
CA GLU A 84 -13.58 -15.78 11.77
C GLU A 84 -13.52 -14.25 11.63
N ASP A 85 -12.74 -13.75 10.66
CA ASP A 85 -12.66 -12.35 10.25
C ASP A 85 -13.83 -11.91 9.34
N GLY A 86 -14.79 -12.81 9.06
CA GLY A 86 -15.92 -12.57 8.17
C GLY A 86 -15.60 -12.72 6.68
N VAL A 87 -14.37 -13.12 6.30
CA VAL A 87 -14.05 -13.49 4.92
C VAL A 87 -14.86 -14.73 4.52
N HIS A 88 -15.38 -14.71 3.29
CA HIS A 88 -16.03 -15.85 2.66
C HIS A 88 -15.21 -16.32 1.46
N TYR A 89 -15.15 -17.63 1.26
CA TYR A 89 -14.56 -18.26 0.09
C TYR A 89 -15.48 -19.34 -0.47
N GLU A 90 -15.61 -19.39 -1.79
CA GLU A 90 -16.23 -20.46 -2.55
C GLU A 90 -15.25 -20.92 -3.64
N GLY A 91 -14.95 -22.22 -3.72
CA GLY A 91 -14.05 -22.73 -4.74
C GLY A 91 -13.39 -24.05 -4.36
N ASN A 92 -12.27 -24.33 -5.01
CA ASN A 92 -11.55 -25.59 -4.88
C ASN A 92 -10.57 -25.59 -3.69
N PHE A 93 -10.52 -26.73 -3.00
CA PHE A 93 -9.61 -27.01 -1.89
C PHE A 93 -8.71 -28.19 -2.21
N LYS A 94 -7.49 -28.16 -1.70
CA LYS A 94 -6.58 -29.30 -1.67
C LYS A 94 -5.87 -29.31 -0.31
N ASP A 95 -5.84 -30.46 0.35
CA ASP A 95 -5.20 -30.63 1.67
C ASP A 95 -5.71 -29.63 2.75
N GLY A 96 -7.00 -29.25 2.64
CA GLY A 96 -7.66 -28.26 3.51
C GLY A 96 -7.36 -26.79 3.18
N MET A 97 -6.42 -26.53 2.27
CA MET A 97 -6.03 -25.20 1.79
C MET A 97 -6.76 -24.85 0.49
N ARG A 98 -7.00 -23.56 0.22
CA ARG A 98 -7.58 -23.10 -1.06
C ARG A 98 -6.59 -23.35 -2.20
N HIS A 99 -7.04 -23.97 -3.29
CA HIS A 99 -6.17 -24.46 -4.37
C HIS A 99 -6.96 -24.70 -5.67
N GLY A 100 -6.48 -24.17 -6.80
CA GLY A 100 -7.25 -24.09 -8.05
C GLY A 100 -8.16 -22.86 -8.06
N ARG A 101 -9.18 -22.83 -8.94
CA ARG A 101 -10.08 -21.68 -9.05
C ARG A 101 -10.99 -21.50 -7.84
N GLY A 102 -11.24 -20.24 -7.49
CA GLY A 102 -12.25 -19.87 -6.49
C GLY A 102 -12.50 -18.35 -6.44
N VAL A 103 -13.52 -18.00 -5.67
CA VAL A 103 -13.94 -16.64 -5.35
C VAL A 103 -13.71 -16.40 -3.87
N GLN A 104 -13.10 -15.26 -3.52
CA GLN A 104 -13.00 -14.78 -2.14
C GLN A 104 -13.70 -13.43 -2.04
N THR A 105 -14.52 -13.22 -1.01
CA THR A 105 -15.14 -11.93 -0.66
C THR A 105 -14.79 -11.55 0.77
N TRP A 106 -14.61 -10.25 1.00
CA TRP A 106 -14.27 -9.66 2.29
C TRP A 106 -15.45 -8.81 2.83
N PRO A 107 -15.56 -8.59 4.15
CA PRO A 107 -16.63 -7.78 4.75
C PRO A 107 -16.69 -6.32 4.27
N ASP A 108 -15.57 -5.76 3.79
CA ASP A 108 -15.49 -4.42 3.20
C ASP A 108 -16.08 -4.34 1.77
N GLY A 109 -16.48 -5.48 1.20
CA GLY A 109 -16.98 -5.58 -0.17
C GLY A 109 -15.88 -5.73 -1.23
N ALA A 110 -14.62 -5.98 -0.84
CA ALA A 110 -13.60 -6.44 -1.77
C ALA A 110 -13.92 -7.87 -2.28
N ARG A 111 -13.48 -8.18 -3.49
CA ARG A 111 -13.66 -9.50 -4.12
C ARG A 111 -12.43 -9.89 -4.94
N TYR A 112 -12.10 -11.17 -4.90
CA TYR A 112 -11.15 -11.81 -5.81
C TYR A 112 -11.84 -12.98 -6.48
N GLU A 113 -11.56 -13.19 -7.76
CA GLU A 113 -11.96 -14.37 -8.53
C GLU A 113 -10.77 -14.78 -9.41
N GLY A 114 -10.26 -15.98 -9.21
CA GLY A 114 -9.03 -16.40 -9.88
C GLY A 114 -8.48 -17.70 -9.31
N GLU A 115 -7.21 -17.93 -9.57
CA GLU A 115 -6.52 -19.15 -9.16
C GLU A 115 -5.85 -19.00 -7.78
N PHE A 116 -5.85 -20.11 -7.04
CA PHE A 116 -5.25 -20.23 -5.72
C PHE A 116 -4.25 -21.38 -5.69
N LYS A 117 -3.26 -21.27 -4.80
CA LYS A 117 -2.26 -22.31 -4.57
C LYS A 117 -1.82 -22.23 -3.12
N ASN A 118 -2.26 -23.20 -2.33
CA ASN A 118 -1.92 -23.36 -0.91
C ASN A 118 -2.27 -22.07 -0.13
N ASP A 119 -3.55 -21.69 -0.18
CA ASP A 119 -4.15 -20.50 0.42
C ASP A 119 -3.67 -19.13 -0.09
N LYS A 120 -2.70 -19.06 -1.02
CA LYS A 120 -2.30 -17.82 -1.71
C LYS A 120 -3.02 -17.67 -3.05
N ARG A 121 -3.23 -16.42 -3.50
CA ARG A 121 -3.59 -16.11 -4.91
C ARG A 121 -2.38 -16.37 -5.81
N GLU A 122 -2.60 -17.03 -6.93
CA GLU A 122 -1.55 -17.45 -7.88
C GLU A 122 -2.19 -17.54 -9.28
N GLY A 123 -1.42 -17.45 -10.37
CA GLY A 123 -1.98 -17.55 -11.73
C GLY A 123 -2.87 -16.35 -12.06
N HIS A 124 -3.79 -16.51 -13.01
CA HIS A 124 -4.62 -15.38 -13.46
C HIS A 124 -5.81 -15.12 -12.52
N GLY A 125 -6.15 -13.85 -12.29
CA GLY A 125 -7.35 -13.49 -11.54
C GLY A 125 -7.77 -12.02 -11.66
N LEU A 126 -9.01 -11.78 -11.28
CA LEU A 126 -9.65 -10.47 -11.16
C LEU A 126 -9.79 -10.11 -9.67
N PHE A 127 -9.17 -9.03 -9.24
CA PHE A 127 -9.42 -8.39 -7.94
C PHE A 127 -10.25 -7.12 -8.12
N ILE A 128 -11.21 -6.90 -7.24
CA ILE A 128 -12.07 -5.71 -7.17
C ILE A 128 -11.99 -5.17 -5.73
N TRP A 129 -11.54 -3.93 -5.58
CA TRP A 129 -11.49 -3.24 -4.28
C TRP A 129 -12.87 -2.67 -3.89
N PRO A 130 -13.11 -2.33 -2.61
CA PRO A 130 -14.37 -1.71 -2.16
C PRO A 130 -14.74 -0.47 -2.97
N SER A 131 -13.72 0.33 -3.30
CA SER A 131 -13.72 1.54 -4.15
C SER A 131 -14.07 1.29 -5.63
N LYS A 132 -14.40 0.05 -6.02
CA LYS A 132 -14.75 -0.41 -7.38
C LYS A 132 -13.61 -0.33 -8.41
N VAL A 133 -12.42 0.11 -8.00
CA VAL A 133 -11.15 -0.11 -8.69
C VAL A 133 -10.96 -1.62 -8.93
N ARG A 134 -10.34 -2.00 -10.05
CA ARG A 134 -10.14 -3.41 -10.46
C ARG A 134 -8.72 -3.67 -10.92
N TYR A 135 -8.28 -4.92 -10.80
CA TYR A 135 -7.06 -5.45 -11.43
C TYR A 135 -7.36 -6.83 -12.00
N GLU A 136 -7.11 -7.02 -13.29
CA GLU A 136 -7.18 -8.32 -13.96
C GLU A 136 -5.81 -8.66 -14.54
N GLY A 137 -5.23 -9.79 -14.11
CA GLY A 137 -3.87 -10.16 -14.49
C GLY A 137 -3.29 -11.28 -13.65
N ASP A 138 -1.97 -11.44 -13.74
CA ASP A 138 -1.26 -12.52 -13.06
C ASP A 138 -1.01 -12.24 -11.57
N PHE A 139 -0.98 -13.30 -10.78
CA PHE A 139 -0.64 -13.31 -9.37
C PHE A 139 0.47 -14.32 -9.08
N ALA A 140 1.36 -13.97 -8.16
CA ALA A 140 2.34 -14.89 -7.58
C ALA A 140 2.42 -14.65 -6.07
N ASN A 141 2.45 -15.73 -5.29
CA ASN A 141 2.59 -15.66 -3.83
C ASN A 141 1.56 -14.74 -3.12
N GLY A 142 0.40 -14.51 -3.71
CA GLY A 142 -0.64 -13.62 -3.17
C GLY A 142 -0.57 -12.16 -3.65
N LYS A 143 0.42 -11.78 -4.45
CA LYS A 143 0.64 -10.41 -4.97
C LYS A 143 0.40 -10.32 -6.48
N ARG A 144 0.15 -9.11 -7.01
CA ARG A 144 0.17 -8.83 -8.47
C ARG A 144 1.55 -9.18 -9.04
N HIS A 145 1.59 -9.84 -10.19
CA HIS A 145 2.82 -10.18 -10.89
C HIS A 145 2.60 -10.22 -12.41
N GLY A 146 3.57 -10.70 -13.19
CA GLY A 146 3.43 -10.93 -14.62
C GLY A 146 2.91 -9.72 -15.39
N HIS A 147 1.81 -9.90 -16.10
CA HIS A 147 1.10 -8.82 -16.79
C HIS A 147 -0.29 -8.57 -16.17
N GLY A 148 -0.79 -7.34 -16.23
CA GLY A 148 -2.18 -7.07 -15.86
C GLY A 148 -2.69 -5.68 -16.22
N VAL A 149 -4.02 -5.58 -16.26
CA VAL A 149 -4.79 -4.36 -16.48
C VAL A 149 -5.35 -3.88 -15.14
N TYR A 150 -5.02 -2.66 -14.74
CA TYR A 150 -5.52 -2.00 -13.54
C TYR A 150 -6.47 -0.86 -13.94
N THR A 151 -7.73 -0.93 -13.53
CA THR A 151 -8.81 -0.04 -14.02
C THR A 151 -9.44 0.73 -12.87
N TRP A 152 -9.52 2.05 -13.01
CA TRP A 152 -10.17 2.95 -12.05
C TRP A 152 -11.64 3.20 -12.40
N PRO A 153 -12.51 3.55 -11.42
CA PRO A 153 -13.95 3.79 -11.65
C PRO A 153 -14.28 4.90 -12.66
N ASN A 154 -13.34 5.79 -12.96
CA ASN A 154 -13.48 6.87 -13.95
C ASN A 154 -13.11 6.45 -15.39
N GLY A 155 -12.84 5.16 -15.64
CA GLY A 155 -12.50 4.61 -16.96
C GLY A 155 -11.02 4.69 -17.34
N ALA A 156 -10.17 5.37 -16.53
CA ALA A 156 -8.73 5.25 -16.68
C ALA A 156 -8.29 3.80 -16.47
N HIS A 157 -7.22 3.39 -17.15
CA HIS A 157 -6.59 2.09 -16.90
C HIS A 157 -5.09 2.09 -17.22
N TYR A 158 -4.35 1.19 -16.58
CA TYR A 158 -2.95 0.91 -16.85
C TYR A 158 -2.81 -0.56 -17.25
N GLU A 159 -2.27 -0.84 -18.43
CA GLU A 159 -1.93 -2.18 -18.91
C GLU A 159 -0.41 -2.32 -18.92
N GLY A 160 0.16 -3.31 -18.21
CA GLY A 160 1.61 -3.50 -18.20
C GLY A 160 2.13 -4.52 -17.20
N GLY A 161 3.45 -4.53 -17.03
CA GLY A 161 4.15 -5.49 -16.17
C GLY A 161 4.07 -5.19 -14.66
N TYR A 162 4.19 -6.24 -13.84
CA TYR A 162 4.21 -6.19 -12.37
C TYR A 162 5.23 -7.15 -11.74
N VAL A 163 5.96 -6.69 -10.72
CA VAL A 163 6.88 -7.49 -9.88
C VAL A 163 6.57 -7.27 -8.41
N GLU A 164 6.39 -8.36 -7.65
CA GLU A 164 6.16 -8.34 -6.19
C GLU A 164 5.07 -7.35 -5.71
N GLY A 165 4.03 -7.17 -6.53
CA GLY A 165 2.90 -6.26 -6.27
C GLY A 165 3.03 -4.87 -6.91
N GLN A 166 4.20 -4.47 -7.39
CA GLN A 166 4.55 -3.15 -7.91
C GLN A 166 4.60 -3.15 -9.45
N LYS A 167 4.36 -2.02 -10.11
CA LYS A 167 4.56 -1.89 -11.58
C LYS A 167 6.04 -2.02 -11.94
N ASP A 168 6.34 -2.77 -12.99
CA ASP A 168 7.72 -2.97 -13.47
C ASP A 168 7.75 -3.24 -14.97
N GLY A 169 8.76 -2.70 -15.67
CA GLY A 169 8.87 -2.80 -17.12
C GLY A 169 7.93 -1.86 -17.89
N PRO A 170 7.68 -2.12 -19.18
CA PRO A 170 6.83 -1.29 -20.02
C PRO A 170 5.33 -1.46 -19.72
N GLY A 171 4.57 -0.41 -19.96
CA GLY A 171 3.11 -0.41 -19.94
C GLY A 171 2.51 0.75 -20.73
N ILE A 172 1.18 0.83 -20.74
CA ILE A 172 0.38 1.89 -21.35
C ILE A 172 -0.58 2.41 -20.28
N PHE A 173 -0.61 3.73 -20.09
CA PHE A 173 -1.64 4.38 -19.28
C PHE A 173 -2.65 5.07 -20.19
N THR A 174 -3.91 4.68 -20.05
CA THR A 174 -5.08 5.28 -20.68
C THR A 174 -5.74 6.23 -19.68
N HIS A 175 -5.85 7.51 -20.06
CA HIS A 175 -6.58 8.50 -19.28
C HIS A 175 -8.10 8.24 -19.29
N PRO A 176 -8.85 8.84 -18.34
CA PRO A 176 -10.31 8.91 -18.45
C PRO A 176 -10.71 9.52 -19.80
N PRO A 177 -11.82 9.09 -20.41
CA PRO A 177 -12.40 9.82 -21.54
C PRO A 177 -12.72 11.26 -21.14
N ASP A 178 -12.47 12.21 -22.06
CA ASP A 178 -12.88 13.59 -21.87
C ASP A 178 -14.41 13.78 -22.06
N PRO A 179 -14.97 14.98 -21.83
CA PRO A 179 -16.41 15.22 -22.02
C PRO A 179 -16.93 15.05 -23.46
N ALA A 180 -16.05 14.96 -24.46
CA ALA A 180 -16.38 14.64 -25.85
C ALA A 180 -16.18 13.14 -26.19
N GLY A 181 -15.75 12.33 -25.22
CA GLY A 181 -15.44 10.91 -25.39
C GLY A 181 -14.05 10.64 -26.00
N GLN A 182 -13.19 11.66 -26.12
CA GLN A 182 -11.82 11.47 -26.58
C GLN A 182 -10.99 10.78 -25.51
N VAL A 183 -10.25 9.73 -25.91
CA VAL A 183 -9.34 8.99 -25.06
C VAL A 183 -7.90 9.34 -25.46
N VAL A 184 -7.04 9.56 -24.47
CA VAL A 184 -5.60 9.77 -24.67
C VAL A 184 -4.78 8.73 -23.91
N GLN A 185 -3.69 8.27 -24.52
CA GLN A 185 -2.77 7.28 -23.98
C GLN A 185 -1.35 7.81 -23.91
N GLU A 186 -0.58 7.32 -22.95
CA GLU A 186 0.88 7.46 -22.92
C GLU A 186 1.52 6.09 -22.65
N ARG A 187 2.62 5.78 -23.35
CA ARG A 187 3.45 4.62 -23.03
C ARG A 187 4.35 4.99 -21.88
N GLN A 188 4.52 4.08 -20.94
CA GLN A 188 5.28 4.28 -19.71
C GLN A 188 6.31 3.16 -19.54
N VAL A 189 7.44 3.48 -18.92
CA VAL A 189 8.42 2.49 -18.45
C VAL A 189 8.57 2.66 -16.95
N TRP A 190 8.27 1.61 -16.20
CA TRP A 190 8.35 1.57 -14.74
C TRP A 190 9.53 0.71 -14.27
N SER A 191 10.02 0.98 -13.08
CA SER A 191 10.81 0.01 -12.30
C SER A 191 10.41 0.08 -10.84
N LEU A 192 9.87 -1.00 -10.30
CA LEU A 192 9.40 -1.12 -8.91
C LEU A 192 8.55 0.08 -8.42
N ASP A 193 7.44 0.32 -9.10
CA ASP A 193 6.51 1.47 -8.91
C ASP A 193 7.12 2.88 -9.11
N LYS A 194 8.38 3.01 -9.54
CA LYS A 194 8.97 4.27 -10.01
C LYS A 194 8.81 4.43 -11.51
N LEU A 195 8.18 5.51 -11.98
CA LEU A 195 8.16 5.87 -13.40
C LEU A 195 9.56 6.31 -13.83
N ILE A 196 10.12 5.67 -14.86
CA ILE A 196 11.45 5.95 -15.43
C ILE A 196 11.34 6.87 -16.64
N SER A 197 10.33 6.66 -17.49
CA SER A 197 10.00 7.55 -18.62
C SER A 197 8.57 7.33 -19.10
N SER A 198 8.03 8.33 -19.80
CA SER A 198 6.80 8.21 -20.58
C SER A 198 6.92 8.89 -21.95
N THR A 199 6.05 8.52 -22.89
CA THR A 199 5.86 9.28 -24.14
C THR A 199 4.99 10.50 -23.89
N PRO A 200 4.98 11.48 -24.82
CA PRO A 200 3.86 12.41 -24.93
C PRO A 200 2.52 11.67 -25.02
N LYS A 201 1.44 12.38 -24.66
CA LYS A 201 0.07 11.85 -24.72
C LYS A 201 -0.42 11.86 -26.16
N GLU A 202 -0.75 10.69 -26.67
CA GLU A 202 -1.28 10.47 -28.01
C GLU A 202 -2.80 10.29 -27.94
N VAL A 203 -3.53 10.93 -28.85
CA VAL A 203 -4.99 10.71 -28.98
C VAL A 203 -5.21 9.33 -29.58
N VAL A 204 -5.98 8.49 -28.88
CA VAL A 204 -6.36 7.17 -29.38
C VAL A 204 -7.38 7.37 -30.52
N PRO A 205 -7.10 6.92 -31.76
CA PRO A 205 -8.08 6.99 -32.83
C PRO A 205 -9.32 6.15 -32.49
N PRO A 206 -10.53 6.58 -32.89
CA PRO A 206 -11.78 5.89 -32.51
C PRO A 206 -11.88 4.44 -33.04
N GLU A 207 -11.05 4.03 -33.99
CA GLU A 207 -10.98 2.68 -34.54
C GLU A 207 -10.21 1.67 -33.65
N ASN A 208 -10.67 1.47 -32.41
CA ASN A 208 -10.39 0.22 -31.67
C ASN A 208 -11.38 -0.14 -30.54
N ASN A 209 -12.45 0.64 -30.33
CA ASN A 209 -13.48 0.32 -29.33
C ASN A 209 -14.38 -0.86 -29.76
N ARG A 210 -13.85 -2.08 -29.71
CA ARG A 210 -14.64 -3.32 -29.56
C ARG A 210 -14.73 -3.65 -28.07
N GLY A 211 -15.84 -3.26 -27.45
CA GLY A 211 -16.12 -3.67 -26.07
C GLY A 211 -16.37 -5.19 -25.93
N ASP A 212 -16.16 -5.67 -24.71
CA ASP A 212 -16.79 -6.86 -24.11
C ASP A 212 -16.79 -8.17 -24.91
N ALA A 213 -15.65 -8.85 -24.92
CA ALA A 213 -15.59 -10.31 -24.95
C ALA A 213 -14.36 -10.83 -24.15
N PRO A 214 -14.51 -11.75 -23.18
CA PRO A 214 -13.38 -12.36 -22.50
C PRO A 214 -12.47 -13.09 -23.50
N ARG A 215 -11.19 -12.73 -23.54
CA ARG A 215 -10.23 -13.33 -24.49
C ARG A 215 -9.88 -14.75 -24.03
N PRO A 216 -10.15 -15.81 -24.81
CA PRO A 216 -9.80 -17.17 -24.41
C PRO A 216 -8.27 -17.35 -24.36
N SER A 217 -7.80 -18.11 -23.38
CA SER A 217 -6.37 -18.36 -23.16
C SER A 217 -5.69 -19.02 -24.37
N PRO A 218 -4.45 -18.66 -24.74
CA PRO A 218 -3.75 -19.27 -25.88
C PRO A 218 -3.40 -20.74 -25.61
N ALA A 219 -4.04 -21.66 -26.32
CA ALA A 219 -3.64 -23.07 -26.36
C ALA A 219 -2.40 -23.27 -27.26
N GLN A 220 -1.57 -24.28 -26.95
CA GLN A 220 -0.32 -24.53 -27.67
C GLN A 220 -0.52 -25.19 -29.06
N THR A 221 -0.43 -24.40 -30.13
CA THR A 221 -0.06 -24.80 -31.51
C THR A 221 0.47 -23.55 -32.25
N GLY A 222 1.32 -23.61 -33.28
CA GLY A 222 2.05 -24.70 -33.93
C GLY A 222 2.99 -24.12 -35.02
N ASN A 223 3.97 -24.88 -35.51
CA ASN A 223 4.98 -24.36 -36.46
C ASN A 223 4.39 -23.85 -37.79
N THR A 224 4.84 -22.67 -38.24
CA THR A 224 4.90 -22.29 -39.67
C THR A 224 6.16 -21.47 -39.95
N VAL A 225 6.60 -21.45 -41.21
CA VAL A 225 7.97 -21.09 -41.62
C VAL A 225 7.97 -19.89 -42.56
N ARG A 226 8.80 -18.87 -42.23
CA ARG A 226 9.61 -17.95 -43.08
C ARG A 226 9.10 -17.51 -44.47
N PRO A 227 9.40 -16.25 -44.88
CA PRO A 227 10.72 -15.99 -45.43
C PRO A 227 11.48 -14.81 -44.76
N GLU A 228 12.70 -14.56 -45.26
CA GLU A 228 13.72 -13.67 -44.73
C GLU A 228 14.07 -12.58 -45.76
N ASN A 229 14.56 -11.41 -45.32
CA ASN A 229 15.38 -10.54 -46.18
C ASN A 229 16.33 -9.61 -45.41
N SER A 230 17.59 -9.61 -45.85
CA SER A 230 18.58 -8.51 -45.81
C SER A 230 19.12 -7.97 -44.46
N ARG A 231 20.40 -8.33 -44.21
CA ARG A 231 21.41 -7.68 -43.35
C ARG A 231 21.86 -6.32 -43.95
N PRO A 232 22.55 -5.37 -43.24
CA PRO A 232 23.67 -5.51 -42.28
C PRO A 232 23.37 -5.01 -40.84
N GLY A 233 24.21 -5.22 -39.83
CA GLY A 233 25.55 -5.84 -39.82
C GLY A 233 26.58 -4.96 -39.12
N VAL A 234 26.56 -4.96 -37.78
CA VAL A 234 27.48 -4.23 -36.89
C VAL A 234 27.83 -5.16 -35.73
N ASP A 235 29.11 -5.26 -35.36
CA ASP A 235 29.57 -6.19 -34.32
C ASP A 235 29.23 -5.69 -32.90
N PRO A 236 28.91 -6.58 -31.94
CA PRO A 236 28.71 -6.20 -30.54
C PRO A 236 30.02 -5.80 -29.88
N LEU A 237 30.04 -4.63 -29.22
CA LEU A 237 31.13 -4.25 -28.32
C LEU A 237 31.17 -5.19 -27.09
N PRO A 238 32.37 -5.47 -26.53
CA PRO A 238 32.49 -6.26 -25.31
C PRO A 238 31.93 -5.50 -24.09
N PRO A 239 31.44 -6.22 -23.05
CA PRO A 239 30.95 -5.59 -21.83
C PRO A 239 32.09 -4.92 -21.04
N PRO A 240 31.81 -3.82 -20.31
CA PRO A 240 32.83 -3.12 -19.52
C PRO A 240 33.28 -3.91 -18.29
N GLU A 241 34.57 -3.86 -17.98
CA GLU A 241 35.15 -4.48 -16.79
C GLU A 241 34.70 -3.77 -15.49
N VAL A 242 33.99 -4.49 -14.62
CA VAL A 242 33.71 -4.01 -13.26
C VAL A 242 34.92 -4.29 -12.37
N GLN A 243 35.78 -3.29 -12.19
CA GLN A 243 36.95 -3.39 -11.31
C GLN A 243 36.51 -3.48 -9.83
N SER A 244 36.61 -4.67 -9.24
CA SER A 244 36.31 -4.90 -7.82
C SER A 244 37.41 -4.34 -6.91
N LYS A 245 37.13 -3.23 -6.22
CA LYS A 245 37.93 -2.78 -5.07
C LYS A 245 37.34 -3.36 -3.77
N PRO A 246 38.15 -3.97 -2.89
CA PRO A 246 37.65 -4.57 -1.66
C PRO A 246 37.39 -3.50 -0.58
N ASN A 247 36.13 -3.19 -0.30
CA ASN A 247 35.76 -2.47 0.91
C ASN A 247 35.86 -3.40 2.12
N THR A 248 36.95 -3.28 2.88
CA THR A 248 37.12 -3.98 4.17
C THR A 248 36.19 -3.37 5.21
N ILE A 249 35.13 -4.11 5.57
CA ILE A 249 34.26 -3.76 6.70
C ILE A 249 35.04 -4.02 8.01
N PRO A 250 35.20 -3.03 8.92
CA PRO A 250 35.76 -3.28 10.23
C PRO A 250 34.76 -4.12 11.08
N PRO A 251 35.21 -5.17 11.79
CA PRO A 251 34.31 -6.00 12.58
C PRO A 251 33.71 -5.22 13.76
N ALA A 252 32.42 -5.41 14.02
CA ALA A 252 31.75 -4.81 15.17
C ALA A 252 32.38 -5.31 16.48
N SER A 253 32.91 -4.39 17.28
CA SER A 253 33.49 -4.71 18.59
C SER A 253 32.38 -5.01 19.61
N ALA A 254 32.21 -6.27 19.97
CA ALA A 254 31.32 -6.65 21.08
C ALA A 254 31.88 -6.10 22.41
N ALA A 255 31.25 -5.05 22.94
CA ALA A 255 31.64 -4.38 24.18
C ALA A 255 30.51 -4.49 25.21
N LEU A 256 30.66 -5.44 26.13
CA LEU A 256 29.96 -5.67 27.40
C LEU A 256 28.51 -5.13 27.52
N PHE A 257 27.56 -6.07 27.60
CA PHE A 257 26.41 -5.89 28.49
C PHE A 257 26.90 -5.47 29.88
N ARG A 258 26.30 -4.43 30.46
CA ARG A 258 26.44 -4.08 31.87
C ARG A 258 25.07 -3.74 32.41
N GLU A 259 24.60 -4.53 33.37
CA GLU A 259 23.26 -4.39 33.95
C GLU A 259 23.12 -3.02 34.63
N LEU A 260 22.02 -2.33 34.33
CA LEU A 260 21.59 -1.14 35.08
C LEU A 260 20.53 -1.58 36.10
N PRO A 261 20.65 -1.20 37.38
CA PRO A 261 19.77 -1.69 38.45
C PRO A 261 18.44 -0.92 38.52
N ASP A 262 17.38 -1.61 38.95
CA ASP A 262 16.10 -1.01 39.34
C ASP A 262 16.27 0.16 40.32
N ARG A 263 15.61 1.29 40.03
CA ARG A 263 15.32 2.37 40.99
C ARG A 263 14.02 3.09 40.66
N ASP A 264 13.13 3.15 41.65
CA ASP A 264 11.90 3.93 41.62
C ASP A 264 12.12 5.46 41.71
N ALA A 265 11.21 6.19 41.06
CA ALA A 265 10.75 7.56 41.38
C ALA A 265 11.73 8.75 41.24
N PRO A 266 11.24 10.02 41.25
CA PRO A 266 9.85 10.49 41.17
C PRO A 266 9.56 11.37 39.94
N ALA A 267 8.30 11.77 39.74
CA ALA A 267 7.89 12.70 38.68
C ALA A 267 7.85 14.18 39.15
N TYR A 268 8.37 15.09 38.32
CA TYR A 268 8.01 16.52 38.29
C TYR A 268 8.12 17.06 36.85
N PRO A 269 7.16 17.88 36.36
CA PRO A 269 7.24 18.46 35.03
C PRO A 269 8.22 19.67 35.02
N ILE A 270 8.98 19.80 33.93
CA ILE A 270 9.77 21.00 33.65
C ILE A 270 8.83 22.06 33.06
N PRO A 271 8.80 23.31 33.55
CA PRO A 271 7.97 24.35 32.96
C PRO A 271 8.52 24.77 31.58
N PRO A 272 7.67 25.01 30.57
CA PRO A 272 8.12 25.44 29.25
C PRO A 272 8.85 26.79 29.32
N LYS A 273 9.97 26.88 28.59
CA LYS A 273 10.82 28.08 28.52
C LYS A 273 10.11 29.15 27.67
N PRO A 274 10.06 30.42 28.11
CA PRO A 274 9.32 31.46 27.37
C PRO A 274 9.99 31.81 26.04
N LEU A 275 9.27 31.61 24.94
CA LEU A 275 9.66 32.00 23.59
C LEU A 275 9.48 33.52 23.38
N VAL A 276 10.37 34.13 22.60
CA VAL A 276 10.34 35.57 22.31
C VAL A 276 9.42 35.83 21.13
N SER A 277 8.28 36.50 21.36
CA SER A 277 7.36 36.87 20.28
C SER A 277 7.87 38.05 19.46
N HIS A 278 8.08 37.82 18.17
CA HIS A 278 8.33 38.85 17.16
C HIS A 278 7.32 38.77 16.00
N THR A 279 6.04 38.80 16.34
CA THR A 279 4.96 39.22 15.44
C THR A 279 3.77 39.73 16.26
N GLU A 280 2.93 40.58 15.65
CA GLU A 280 1.64 40.96 16.26
C GLU A 280 0.83 39.71 16.62
N PRO A 281 0.27 39.62 17.84
CA PRO A 281 -0.40 38.41 18.29
C PRO A 281 -1.67 38.18 17.48
N ILE A 282 -1.67 37.15 16.65
CA ILE A 282 -2.91 36.55 16.15
C ILE A 282 -3.66 36.08 17.40
N HIS A 283 -4.77 36.76 17.75
CA HIS A 283 -5.67 36.31 18.80
C HIS A 283 -6.27 34.96 18.39
N GLN A 284 -5.60 33.88 18.81
CA GLN A 284 -5.92 32.53 18.39
C GLN A 284 -7.32 32.15 18.86
N LYS A 285 -8.27 32.17 17.93
CA LYS A 285 -9.64 31.76 18.22
C LYS A 285 -9.68 30.24 18.28
N LEU A 286 -9.74 29.70 19.49
CA LEU A 286 -9.88 28.28 19.77
C LEU A 286 -11.36 27.88 19.89
N TRP A 287 -11.63 26.59 19.63
CA TRP A 287 -12.85 25.89 19.99
C TRP A 287 -12.48 24.48 20.43
N SER A 288 -13.11 23.99 21.50
CA SER A 288 -12.86 22.65 22.04
C SER A 288 -14.15 21.85 22.04
N ASP A 289 -14.09 20.62 21.52
CA ASP A 289 -15.17 19.66 21.56
C ASP A 289 -15.47 19.23 23.01
N PRO A 290 -16.71 19.35 23.50
CA PRO A 290 -17.03 19.08 24.91
C PRO A 290 -17.11 17.58 25.26
N GLU A 291 -17.17 16.66 24.29
CA GLU A 291 -17.18 15.21 24.55
C GLU A 291 -15.75 14.64 24.62
N THR A 292 -14.88 15.05 23.68
CA THR A 292 -13.54 14.47 23.47
C THR A 292 -12.39 15.37 23.88
N GLY A 293 -12.64 16.66 24.13
CA GLY A 293 -11.60 17.66 24.40
C GLY A 293 -10.72 18.01 23.20
N ILE A 294 -11.05 17.51 21.99
CA ILE A 294 -10.33 17.86 20.76
C ILE A 294 -10.45 19.37 20.53
N THR A 295 -9.32 20.05 20.43
CA THR A 295 -9.27 21.51 20.29
C THR A 295 -8.81 21.89 18.90
N LEU A 296 -9.58 22.76 18.24
CA LEU A 296 -9.29 23.32 16.92
C LEU A 296 -8.93 24.81 17.06
N ALA A 297 -7.96 25.27 16.27
CA ALA A 297 -7.72 26.68 16.03
C ALA A 297 -8.37 27.13 14.71
N PHE A 298 -8.87 28.36 14.70
CA PHE A 298 -9.38 29.01 13.50
C PHE A 298 -8.24 29.55 12.64
N VAL A 299 -8.13 29.04 11.42
CA VAL A 299 -7.20 29.52 10.39
C VAL A 299 -7.95 30.46 9.45
N PRO A 300 -7.52 31.72 9.27
CA PRO A 300 -8.29 32.74 8.55
C PRO A 300 -8.36 32.52 7.03
N GLY A 301 -7.64 31.54 6.48
CA GLY A 301 -7.44 31.40 5.04
C GLY A 301 -6.55 32.51 4.48
N GLY A 302 -6.47 32.60 3.15
CA GLY A 302 -5.55 33.47 2.43
C GLY A 302 -4.98 32.78 1.19
N CYS A 303 -4.06 33.46 0.49
CA CYS A 303 -3.30 32.87 -0.63
C CYS A 303 -1.83 32.67 -0.24
N PHE A 304 -1.22 31.58 -0.69
CA PHE A 304 0.19 31.25 -0.49
C PHE A 304 0.76 30.51 -1.70
N SER A 305 2.09 30.43 -1.78
CA SER A 305 2.79 29.61 -2.76
C SER A 305 3.02 28.21 -2.17
N MET A 306 2.34 27.21 -2.75
CA MET A 306 2.35 25.82 -2.31
C MET A 306 3.38 24.99 -3.09
N GLY A 307 4.06 24.07 -2.40
CA GLY A 307 5.10 23.22 -2.97
C GLY A 307 6.48 23.87 -3.01
N ASN A 308 7.38 23.31 -3.83
CA ASN A 308 8.79 23.69 -3.83
C ASN A 308 9.35 23.73 -5.26
N ALA A 309 9.81 24.90 -5.71
CA ALA A 309 10.36 25.09 -7.06
C ALA A 309 11.68 24.34 -7.31
N HIS A 310 12.35 23.89 -6.24
CA HIS A 310 13.64 23.18 -6.28
C HIS A 310 13.63 21.87 -5.47
N GLY A 311 12.45 21.42 -5.04
CA GLY A 311 12.25 20.18 -4.28
C GLY A 311 12.12 18.94 -5.17
N GLU A 312 11.60 17.84 -4.62
CA GLU A 312 11.38 16.62 -5.40
C GLU A 312 10.31 16.81 -6.50
N ASN A 313 10.31 15.91 -7.49
CA ASN A 313 9.45 16.04 -8.68
C ASN A 313 7.94 16.09 -8.38
N ASN A 314 7.52 15.55 -7.23
CA ASN A 314 6.14 15.59 -6.74
C ASN A 314 5.81 16.85 -5.92
N GLU A 315 6.81 17.57 -5.40
CA GLU A 315 6.66 18.90 -4.77
C GLU A 315 6.61 20.04 -5.81
N GLN A 316 6.88 19.74 -7.08
CA GLN A 316 6.93 20.70 -8.18
C GLN A 316 5.64 20.69 -9.02
N PRO A 317 5.22 21.84 -9.59
CA PRO A 317 5.79 23.18 -9.42
C PRO A 317 5.32 23.86 -8.13
N LEU A 318 6.09 24.88 -7.71
CA LEU A 318 5.59 25.93 -6.83
C LEU A 318 4.41 26.64 -7.52
N HIS A 319 3.24 26.70 -6.88
CA HIS A 319 2.02 27.23 -7.48
C HIS A 319 1.17 28.02 -6.46
N GLU A 320 0.40 29.01 -6.90
CA GLU A 320 -0.43 29.81 -5.98
C GLU A 320 -1.73 29.09 -5.63
N VAL A 321 -1.98 28.93 -4.34
CA VAL A 321 -3.22 28.37 -3.79
C VAL A 321 -3.86 29.36 -2.83
N CYS A 322 -5.18 29.54 -2.95
CA CYS A 322 -6.02 30.40 -2.12
C CYS A 322 -7.08 29.56 -1.39
N LEU A 323 -7.14 29.70 -0.07
CA LEU A 323 -8.04 28.97 0.82
C LEU A 323 -9.07 29.88 1.48
N ASP A 324 -10.31 29.42 1.52
CA ASP A 324 -11.33 29.97 2.43
C ASP A 324 -10.99 29.64 3.90
N PRO A 325 -11.49 30.39 4.90
CA PRO A 325 -11.20 30.13 6.31
C PRO A 325 -11.68 28.75 6.77
N PHE A 326 -10.95 28.12 7.69
CA PHE A 326 -11.25 26.78 8.21
C PHE A 326 -10.81 26.63 9.68
N TRP A 327 -11.14 25.50 10.28
CA TRP A 327 -10.61 25.12 11.61
C TRP A 327 -9.72 23.89 11.46
N VAL A 328 -8.64 23.78 12.25
CA VAL A 328 -7.72 22.64 12.25
C VAL A 328 -7.24 22.33 13.66
N GLY A 329 -6.99 21.05 13.96
CA GLY A 329 -6.56 20.58 15.28
C GLY A 329 -5.22 21.21 15.69
N ILE A 330 -5.15 21.70 16.93
CA ILE A 330 -3.88 22.22 17.47
C ILE A 330 -2.85 21.10 17.65
N HIS A 331 -3.32 19.87 17.82
CA HIS A 331 -2.54 18.64 18.03
C HIS A 331 -3.01 17.54 17.06
N GLU A 332 -2.16 16.52 16.90
CA GLU A 332 -2.54 15.17 16.46
C GLU A 332 -3.64 14.59 17.38
N ILE A 333 -4.41 13.61 16.89
CA ILE A 333 -5.38 12.89 17.72
C ILE A 333 -4.65 11.94 18.69
N THR A 334 -4.95 12.06 19.98
CA THR A 334 -4.33 11.22 21.03
C THR A 334 -4.94 9.81 21.10
N GLN A 335 -4.19 8.85 21.65
CA GLN A 335 -4.65 7.50 21.95
C GLN A 335 -5.92 7.51 22.84
N ARG A 336 -6.04 8.46 23.78
CA ARG A 336 -7.26 8.65 24.58
C ARG A 336 -8.46 9.05 23.72
N GLN A 337 -8.31 10.10 22.89
CA GLN A 337 -9.39 10.61 22.02
C GLN A 337 -9.84 9.55 21.02
N TRP A 338 -8.89 8.84 20.40
CA TRP A 338 -9.18 7.68 19.57
C TRP A 338 -10.05 6.65 20.31
N ARG A 339 -9.62 6.25 21.52
CA ARG A 339 -10.31 5.23 22.32
C ARG A 339 -11.70 5.68 22.81
N GLN A 340 -11.93 6.97 23.04
CA GLN A 340 -13.25 7.52 23.38
C GLN A 340 -14.26 7.42 22.22
N VAL A 341 -13.79 7.56 20.97
CA VAL A 341 -14.63 7.51 19.76
C VAL A 341 -14.77 6.09 19.21
N ILE A 342 -13.68 5.34 19.12
CA ILE A 342 -13.61 4.03 18.46
C ILE A 342 -13.71 2.84 19.43
N GLY A 343 -13.47 3.04 20.74
CA GLY A 343 -13.60 2.01 21.78
C GLY A 343 -12.42 1.02 21.88
N TRP A 344 -11.66 0.83 20.81
CA TRP A 344 -10.42 0.04 20.77
C TRP A 344 -9.21 0.91 20.36
N LEU A 345 -8.01 0.40 20.58
CA LEU A 345 -6.74 0.98 20.12
C LEU A 345 -6.04 0.00 19.17
N PRO A 346 -5.36 0.47 18.11
CA PRO A 346 -4.52 -0.38 17.28
C PRO A 346 -3.44 -1.13 18.08
N GLU A 347 -2.77 -2.07 17.41
CA GLU A 347 -1.50 -2.58 17.90
C GLU A 347 -0.45 -1.45 17.84
N GLN A 348 0.26 -1.24 18.94
CA GLN A 348 1.25 -0.18 19.11
C GLN A 348 2.45 -0.75 19.86
N SER A 349 3.65 -0.29 19.52
CA SER A 349 4.85 -0.54 20.31
C SER A 349 4.77 0.14 21.68
N ILE A 350 4.16 1.34 21.76
CA ILE A 350 4.02 2.14 22.98
C ILE A 350 2.56 2.54 23.17
N ARG A 351 1.98 2.15 24.31
CA ARG A 351 0.59 2.45 24.70
C ARG A 351 0.55 3.41 25.88
N ALA A 352 0.25 4.67 25.63
CA ALA A 352 -0.03 5.66 26.66
C ALA A 352 -1.03 6.70 26.15
N ASP A 353 -2.05 6.96 26.96
CA ASP A 353 -3.26 7.73 26.61
C ASP A 353 -2.98 9.15 26.05
N HIS A 354 -1.87 9.78 26.46
CA HIS A 354 -1.47 11.13 26.08
C HIS A 354 -0.64 11.21 24.79
N LEU A 355 -0.15 10.08 24.27
CA LEU A 355 0.59 10.04 23.00
C LEU A 355 -0.37 10.17 21.82
N PRO A 356 0.11 10.60 20.64
CA PRO A 356 -0.68 10.56 19.41
C PRO A 356 -0.99 9.11 18.98
N VAL A 357 -2.05 8.94 18.19
CA VAL A 357 -2.46 7.63 17.65
C VAL A 357 -1.79 7.37 16.29
N GLY A 358 -0.66 6.68 16.33
CA GLY A 358 -0.04 6.10 15.14
C GLY A 358 -0.75 4.82 14.68
N ASN A 359 -0.19 4.14 13.67
CA ASN A 359 -0.65 2.85 13.17
C ASN A 359 -2.16 2.79 12.84
N VAL A 360 -2.72 3.89 12.34
CA VAL A 360 -4.09 3.95 11.80
C VAL A 360 -4.05 4.03 10.27
N SER A 361 -4.92 3.27 9.60
CA SER A 361 -5.10 3.43 8.16
C SER A 361 -6.02 4.63 7.85
N TRP A 362 -5.92 5.20 6.65
CA TRP A 362 -6.80 6.29 6.23
C TRP A 362 -8.28 5.87 6.34
N SER A 363 -8.58 4.62 5.98
CA SER A 363 -9.90 3.99 6.14
C SER A 363 -10.33 3.82 7.60
N ASP A 364 -9.42 3.76 8.58
CA ASP A 364 -9.78 3.79 10.00
C ASP A 364 -10.03 5.22 10.50
N VAL A 365 -9.28 6.19 9.97
CA VAL A 365 -9.50 7.62 10.24
C VAL A 365 -10.88 8.07 9.73
N GLU A 366 -11.35 7.57 8.58
CA GLU A 366 -12.74 7.78 8.15
C GLU A 366 -13.76 7.23 9.15
N LYS A 367 -13.55 6.02 9.69
CA LYS A 367 -14.47 5.43 10.70
C LYS A 367 -14.51 6.29 11.96
N PHE A 368 -13.37 6.82 12.40
CA PHE A 368 -13.27 7.75 13.52
C PHE A 368 -14.03 9.06 13.24
N ILE A 369 -13.84 9.67 12.07
CA ILE A 369 -14.53 10.89 11.63
C ILE A 369 -16.05 10.66 11.56
N GLN A 370 -16.50 9.57 10.96
CA GLN A 370 -17.93 9.21 10.88
C GLN A 370 -18.54 9.01 12.29
N ALA A 371 -17.78 8.40 13.21
CA ALA A 371 -18.22 8.16 14.58
C ALA A 371 -18.32 9.45 15.42
N ILE A 372 -17.34 10.37 15.33
CA ILE A 372 -17.38 11.64 16.10
C ILE A 372 -18.39 12.64 15.53
N ASN A 373 -18.52 12.74 14.20
CA ASN A 373 -19.52 13.62 13.55
C ASN A 373 -20.95 13.23 13.97
N LYS A 374 -21.22 11.93 14.11
CA LYS A 374 -22.52 11.40 14.53
C LYS A 374 -22.90 11.75 15.98
N ARG A 375 -21.93 12.08 16.84
CA ARG A 375 -22.19 12.45 18.25
C ARG A 375 -22.20 13.95 18.48
N SER A 376 -21.25 14.66 17.88
CA SER A 376 -20.98 16.09 18.12
C SER A 376 -21.86 17.05 17.29
N GLY A 377 -22.45 16.57 16.19
CA GLY A 377 -23.12 17.44 15.19
C GLY A 377 -22.14 18.28 14.35
N ILE A 378 -20.84 18.20 14.62
CA ILE A 378 -19.79 18.90 13.89
C ILE A 378 -19.41 18.12 12.63
N GLN A 379 -19.07 18.84 11.57
CA GLN A 379 -18.52 18.27 10.33
C GLN A 379 -16.99 18.21 10.43
N PHE A 380 -16.45 17.36 11.31
CA PHE A 380 -15.02 17.07 11.26
C PHE A 380 -14.67 16.29 9.99
N ARG A 381 -13.44 16.46 9.53
CA ARG A 381 -12.86 15.82 8.34
C ARG A 381 -11.33 15.94 8.41
N LEU A 382 -10.60 15.18 7.60
CA LEU A 382 -9.19 15.50 7.36
C LEU A 382 -9.04 16.88 6.69
N PRO A 383 -7.97 17.64 6.98
CA PRO A 383 -7.60 18.81 6.18
C PRO A 383 -7.32 18.37 4.74
N THR A 384 -7.46 19.28 3.76
CA THR A 384 -6.86 19.02 2.45
C THR A 384 -5.34 19.17 2.52
N GLU A 385 -4.59 18.63 1.56
CA GLU A 385 -3.14 18.77 1.51
C GLU A 385 -2.72 20.26 1.53
N ALA A 386 -3.45 21.10 0.79
CA ALA A 386 -3.22 22.53 0.79
C ALA A 386 -3.59 23.22 2.11
N GLN A 387 -4.67 22.78 2.77
CA GLN A 387 -5.01 23.28 4.11
C GLN A 387 -3.96 22.86 5.15
N TRP A 388 -3.38 21.67 5.01
CA TRP A 388 -2.29 21.20 5.84
C TRP A 388 -1.03 22.03 5.62
N GLU A 389 -0.60 22.24 4.36
CA GLU A 389 0.61 23.03 4.06
C GLU A 389 0.42 24.50 4.47
N PHE A 390 -0.72 25.12 4.18
CA PHE A 390 -1.04 26.47 4.66
C PHE A 390 -1.04 26.55 6.19
N ALA A 391 -1.59 25.55 6.88
CA ALA A 391 -1.61 25.50 8.34
C ALA A 391 -0.20 25.38 8.93
N CYS A 392 0.61 24.45 8.41
CA CYS A 392 2.02 24.23 8.77
C CYS A 392 2.86 25.50 8.57
N THR A 393 2.86 26.05 7.36
CA THR A 393 3.70 27.20 6.92
C THR A 393 3.32 28.54 7.57
N GLY A 394 2.29 28.56 8.44
CA GLY A 394 1.73 29.80 8.96
C GLY A 394 1.13 30.68 7.86
N GLY A 395 0.57 30.09 6.81
CA GLY A 395 0.06 30.79 5.63
C GLY A 395 1.18 31.28 4.72
N GLY A 396 2.20 30.45 4.48
CA GLY A 396 3.31 30.73 3.57
C GLY A 396 4.39 31.68 4.12
N ILE A 397 4.54 31.82 5.44
CA ILE A 397 5.63 32.62 6.04
C ILE A 397 6.86 31.76 6.34
N ASP A 398 6.66 30.57 6.90
CA ASP A 398 7.71 29.57 7.06
C ASP A 398 7.59 28.50 5.96
N GLN A 399 8.69 28.14 5.32
CA GLN A 399 8.75 27.00 4.38
C GLN A 399 9.69 25.88 4.90
N GLY A 400 10.22 26.02 6.12
CA GLY A 400 11.07 25.06 6.80
C GLY A 400 10.27 23.99 7.55
N HIS A 401 10.26 24.06 8.88
CA HIS A 401 9.77 23.00 9.77
C HIS A 401 8.46 23.38 10.49
N CYS A 402 7.57 24.05 9.75
CA CYS A 402 6.24 24.44 10.19
C CYS A 402 6.23 25.29 11.48
N GLY A 403 7.20 26.17 11.70
CA GLY A 403 7.42 26.81 13.00
C GLY A 403 8.31 28.05 12.96
N GLN A 404 8.72 28.56 14.13
CA GLN A 404 9.69 29.64 14.29
C GLN A 404 10.64 29.27 15.44
N GLY A 405 11.92 29.07 15.14
CA GLY A 405 12.92 28.55 16.07
C GLY A 405 13.96 27.69 15.33
N THR A 406 14.73 26.90 16.07
CA THR A 406 15.48 25.78 15.48
C THR A 406 14.57 24.56 15.29
N LEU A 407 15.04 23.55 14.53
CA LEU A 407 14.31 22.29 14.29
C LEU A 407 13.91 21.62 15.62
N GLU A 408 14.85 21.58 16.58
CA GLU A 408 14.70 20.93 17.88
C GLU A 408 13.75 21.70 18.81
N GLU A 409 13.44 22.96 18.51
CA GLU A 409 12.44 23.76 19.23
C GLU A 409 11.02 23.51 18.72
N VAL A 410 10.83 22.97 17.50
CA VAL A 410 9.51 22.88 16.82
C VAL A 410 9.08 21.46 16.42
N ALA A 411 9.99 20.50 16.29
CA ALA A 411 9.71 19.17 15.73
C ALA A 411 10.33 18.00 16.52
N TRP A 412 9.59 16.88 16.62
CA TRP A 412 10.08 15.61 17.15
C TRP A 412 10.54 14.67 16.03
N VAL A 413 11.85 14.56 15.83
CA VAL A 413 12.51 13.88 14.69
C VAL A 413 13.52 12.84 15.17
N GLU A 414 14.13 12.08 14.25
CA GLU A 414 15.13 11.04 14.58
C GLU A 414 16.24 11.57 15.50
N GLU A 415 16.66 12.83 15.31
CA GLU A 415 17.74 13.48 16.04
C GLU A 415 17.42 13.85 17.51
N ASN A 416 16.15 13.98 17.91
CA ASN A 416 15.76 14.43 19.27
C ASN A 416 14.66 13.61 19.97
N ALA A 417 13.85 12.83 19.25
CA ALA A 417 12.68 12.12 19.79
C ALA A 417 13.01 10.77 20.46
N ASN A 418 14.29 10.43 20.65
CA ASN A 418 14.77 9.25 21.37
C ASN A 418 14.15 7.90 20.90
N SER A 419 13.77 7.79 19.63
CA SER A 419 13.08 6.62 19.06
C SER A 419 11.72 6.30 19.70
N GLN A 420 10.93 7.32 20.06
CA GLN A 420 9.55 7.19 20.53
C GLN A 420 8.69 8.40 20.11
N PRO A 421 7.35 8.27 20.00
CA PRO A 421 6.46 9.43 19.89
C PRO A 421 6.38 10.17 21.23
N HIS A 422 6.11 11.46 21.16
CA HIS A 422 5.96 12.35 22.32
C HIS A 422 4.50 12.81 22.50
N PRO A 423 4.09 13.21 23.72
CA PRO A 423 2.81 13.90 23.94
C PRO A 423 2.72 15.16 23.05
N PRO A 424 1.62 15.37 22.31
CA PRO A 424 1.48 16.56 21.48
C PRO A 424 1.47 17.84 22.32
N GLY A 425 2.14 18.89 21.82
CA GLY A 425 2.25 20.18 22.50
C GLY A 425 3.43 20.34 23.46
N GLU A 426 4.42 19.44 23.47
CA GLU A 426 5.65 19.60 24.27
C GLU A 426 6.66 20.60 23.68
N LEU A 427 6.59 20.88 22.36
CA LEU A 427 7.48 21.81 21.65
C LEU A 427 6.80 23.14 21.30
N ALA A 428 7.51 24.04 20.62
CA ALA A 428 7.00 25.34 20.23
C ALA A 428 5.90 25.23 19.16
N PRO A 429 4.75 25.90 19.33
CA PRO A 429 3.73 25.98 18.29
C PRO A 429 4.11 26.98 17.20
N ASN A 430 3.50 26.81 16.03
CA ASN A 430 3.59 27.78 14.95
C ASN A 430 2.70 29.01 15.18
N ARG A 431 2.72 29.99 14.26
CA ARG A 431 1.99 31.27 14.41
C ARG A 431 0.45 31.15 14.46
N PHE A 432 -0.13 30.02 14.07
CA PHE A 432 -1.56 29.73 14.24
C PHE A 432 -1.85 28.95 15.53
N GLY A 433 -0.84 28.76 16.38
CA GLY A 433 -0.87 28.00 17.62
C GLY A 433 -1.11 26.50 17.39
N LEU A 434 -0.51 25.96 16.33
CA LEU A 434 -0.53 24.54 16.00
C LEU A 434 0.83 23.93 16.37
N PHE A 435 0.81 22.80 17.07
CA PHE A 435 2.00 22.07 17.50
C PHE A 435 2.18 20.82 16.64
N ASP A 436 3.39 20.26 16.66
CA ASP A 436 3.71 18.96 16.05
C ASP A 436 3.34 18.89 14.55
N MET A 437 3.37 20.05 13.86
CA MET A 437 3.14 20.14 12.42
C MET A 437 4.34 19.61 11.61
N ALA A 438 5.50 19.48 12.24
CA ALA A 438 6.66 18.78 11.72
C ALA A 438 7.15 17.77 12.77
N GLY A 439 7.54 16.57 12.33
CA GLY A 439 7.90 15.49 13.25
C GLY A 439 6.69 14.86 13.97
N ASN A 440 6.95 14.24 15.13
CA ASN A 440 6.07 13.36 15.89
C ASN A 440 5.47 12.22 15.03
N LEU A 441 4.25 12.34 14.52
CA LEU A 441 3.73 11.44 13.49
C LEU A 441 3.52 12.16 12.15
N TRP A 442 3.74 11.40 11.08
CA TRP A 442 3.19 11.72 9.77
C TRP A 442 1.67 11.77 9.87
N GLU A 443 1.05 12.71 9.15
CA GLU A 443 -0.38 12.95 9.22
C GLU A 443 -1.07 12.67 7.90
N TRP A 444 -2.09 11.80 7.91
CA TRP A 444 -3.02 11.65 6.79
C TRP A 444 -3.74 12.98 6.48
N VAL A 445 -3.90 13.28 5.18
CA VAL A 445 -4.78 14.35 4.69
C VAL A 445 -5.88 13.78 3.78
N ALA A 446 -6.87 14.59 3.42
CA ALA A 446 -8.03 14.13 2.65
C ALA A 446 -7.68 13.73 1.20
N ASP A 447 -6.67 14.37 0.62
CA ASP A 447 -6.37 14.34 -0.81
C ASP A 447 -5.86 12.96 -1.27
N TRP A 448 -6.34 12.52 -2.43
CA TRP A 448 -5.68 11.45 -3.18
C TRP A 448 -4.30 11.93 -3.66
N TYR A 449 -3.31 11.05 -3.68
CA TYR A 449 -1.99 11.39 -4.20
C TYR A 449 -1.94 11.36 -5.73
N SER A 450 -1.28 12.36 -6.29
CA SER A 450 -0.69 12.33 -7.63
C SER A 450 0.53 13.24 -7.65
N ALA A 451 1.64 12.74 -8.21
CA ALA A 451 2.89 13.49 -8.33
C ALA A 451 2.72 14.75 -9.20
N ASP A 452 1.91 14.70 -10.26
CA ASP A 452 1.69 15.83 -11.18
C ASP A 452 0.55 16.77 -10.77
N TYR A 453 -0.14 16.54 -9.64
CA TYR A 453 -1.34 17.33 -9.28
C TYR A 453 -1.05 18.84 -9.19
N TYR A 454 0.12 19.23 -8.69
CA TYR A 454 0.52 20.64 -8.58
C TYR A 454 0.60 21.36 -9.94
N ARG A 455 0.68 20.62 -11.06
CA ARG A 455 0.63 21.19 -12.43
C ARG A 455 -0.77 21.57 -12.89
N THR A 456 -1.81 21.01 -12.27
CA THR A 456 -3.22 21.16 -12.67
C THR A 456 -4.15 21.55 -11.51
N ALA A 457 -3.60 21.75 -10.31
CA ALA A 457 -4.36 22.08 -9.11
C ALA A 457 -5.16 23.38 -9.30
N PRO A 458 -6.46 23.40 -8.93
CA PRO A 458 -7.26 24.61 -9.00
C PRO A 458 -6.80 25.62 -7.94
N ARG A 459 -6.54 26.87 -8.35
CA ARG A 459 -6.10 27.98 -7.49
C ARG A 459 -6.92 28.14 -6.21
N LYS A 460 -8.23 27.85 -6.22
CA LYS A 460 -9.10 27.99 -5.04
C LYS A 460 -9.48 26.64 -4.45
N ASN A 461 -9.22 26.45 -3.15
CA ASN A 461 -9.58 25.28 -2.35
C ASN A 461 -9.31 23.92 -3.06
N PRO A 462 -8.06 23.61 -3.48
CA PRO A 462 -7.76 22.29 -4.02
C PRO A 462 -7.99 21.18 -2.97
N THR A 463 -8.40 20.02 -3.47
CA THR A 463 -8.84 18.83 -2.71
C THR A 463 -8.25 17.54 -3.28
N GLY A 464 -7.09 17.64 -3.92
CA GLY A 464 -6.47 16.54 -4.68
C GLY A 464 -7.17 16.21 -6.00
N PRO A 465 -6.69 15.17 -6.71
CA PRO A 465 -7.42 14.49 -7.76
C PRO A 465 -8.70 13.86 -7.21
N THR A 466 -9.71 13.66 -8.06
CA THR A 466 -11.00 13.07 -7.65
C THR A 466 -10.95 11.57 -7.38
N VAL A 467 -9.88 10.87 -7.80
CA VAL A 467 -9.58 9.46 -7.51
C VAL A 467 -8.07 9.24 -7.42
N GLY A 468 -7.63 8.17 -6.75
CA GLY A 468 -6.22 7.77 -6.68
C GLY A 468 -6.04 6.30 -6.31
N LEU A 469 -4.79 5.95 -5.96
CA LEU A 469 -4.40 4.66 -5.38
C LEU A 469 -4.14 4.75 -3.87
N SER A 470 -3.58 5.89 -3.48
CA SER A 470 -3.01 6.19 -2.18
C SER A 470 -3.48 7.58 -1.76
N HIS A 471 -3.70 7.80 -0.47
CA HIS A 471 -3.87 9.16 0.06
C HIS A 471 -2.52 9.76 0.43
N VAL A 472 -2.47 11.09 0.45
CA VAL A 472 -1.29 11.85 0.89
C VAL A 472 -1.15 11.80 2.41
N PHE A 473 0.10 11.77 2.89
CA PHE A 473 0.45 12.09 4.26
C PHE A 473 1.67 13.04 4.35
N ARG A 474 1.79 13.76 5.48
CA ARG A 474 2.59 14.99 5.62
C ARG A 474 3.31 15.09 6.98
N GLY A 475 4.35 15.93 7.10
CA GLY A 475 4.93 16.36 8.38
C GLY A 475 6.31 15.82 8.77
N GLY A 476 6.68 14.60 8.40
CA GLY A 476 7.79 13.90 9.05
C GLY A 476 7.31 13.08 10.26
N GLY A 477 8.22 12.62 11.12
CA GLY A 477 7.86 11.86 12.32
C GLY A 477 9.09 11.45 13.13
N TRP A 478 8.92 10.79 14.29
CA TRP A 478 9.98 10.53 15.28
C TRP A 478 11.12 9.55 14.87
N LEU A 479 11.05 8.94 13.67
CA LEU A 479 12.18 8.25 12.99
C LEU A 479 12.47 8.83 11.60
N SER A 480 11.93 10.00 11.28
CA SER A 480 12.27 10.73 10.06
C SER A 480 13.40 11.69 10.39
N PRO A 481 14.46 11.76 9.58
CA PRO A 481 15.48 12.78 9.73
C PRO A 481 14.87 14.18 9.70
N GLY A 482 15.49 15.14 10.40
CA GLY A 482 15.13 16.55 10.38
C GLY A 482 15.06 17.12 8.97
N ASN A 483 16.06 16.78 8.14
CA ASN A 483 16.11 17.14 6.72
C ASN A 483 15.09 16.42 5.82
N ARG A 484 14.16 15.65 6.41
CA ARG A 484 12.98 15.05 5.77
C ARG A 484 11.65 15.40 6.44
N SER A 485 11.66 16.36 7.36
CA SER A 485 10.48 16.83 8.09
C SER A 485 10.14 18.28 7.68
N PHE A 486 10.16 18.54 6.37
CA PHE A 486 9.91 19.86 5.78
C PHE A 486 8.42 20.07 5.44
N ALA A 487 8.00 21.32 5.51
CA ALA A 487 6.66 21.79 5.17
C ALA A 487 6.15 21.29 3.82
N THR A 488 7.03 21.16 2.82
CA THR A 488 6.66 20.83 1.44
C THR A 488 6.65 19.33 1.12
N MET A 489 7.24 18.47 1.95
CA MET A 489 7.47 17.06 1.61
C MET A 489 6.17 16.25 1.51
N ARG A 490 6.06 15.44 0.44
CA ARG A 490 4.86 14.66 0.08
C ARG A 490 5.18 13.17 0.09
N HIS A 491 4.40 12.39 0.82
CA HIS A 491 4.40 10.92 0.72
C HIS A 491 2.97 10.38 0.63
N GLU A 492 2.87 9.12 0.20
CA GLU A 492 1.63 8.47 -0.17
C GLU A 492 1.51 7.03 0.36
N MET A 493 0.32 6.61 0.76
CA MET A 493 0.06 5.21 1.13
C MET A 493 -1.37 4.76 0.78
N GLU A 494 -1.51 3.49 0.40
CA GLU A 494 -2.81 2.85 0.12
C GLU A 494 -3.76 3.01 1.34
N PRO A 495 -5.04 3.39 1.17
CA PRO A 495 -5.91 3.80 2.28
C PRO A 495 -6.17 2.74 3.36
N ASN A 496 -5.99 1.45 3.02
CA ASN A 496 -6.16 0.32 3.94
C ASN A 496 -4.85 -0.13 4.62
N ARG A 497 -3.72 0.56 4.40
CA ARG A 497 -2.47 0.31 5.12
C ARG A 497 -2.31 1.29 6.27
N SER A 498 -1.62 0.83 7.31
CA SER A 498 -1.23 1.63 8.46
C SER A 498 0.29 1.58 8.63
N TYR A 499 0.84 2.55 9.38
CA TYR A 499 2.26 2.62 9.69
C TYR A 499 2.45 3.22 11.10
N GLN A 500 3.41 2.73 11.88
CA GLN A 500 3.57 3.12 13.28
C GLN A 500 3.86 4.62 13.48
N LEU A 501 4.45 5.28 12.48
CA LEU A 501 4.71 6.71 12.48
C LEU A 501 3.58 7.54 11.83
N LEU A 502 2.43 6.94 11.51
CA LEU A 502 1.37 7.59 10.72
C LEU A 502 0.06 7.66 11.51
N GLY A 503 -0.29 8.89 11.88
CA GLY A 503 -1.51 9.32 12.55
C GLY A 503 -2.25 10.39 11.73
N PHE A 504 -2.88 11.34 12.41
CA PHE A 504 -3.63 12.44 11.78
C PHE A 504 -4.02 13.53 12.79
N ARG A 505 -4.37 14.72 12.27
CA ARG A 505 -5.19 15.73 12.97
C ARG A 505 -6.49 16.00 12.22
N LEU A 506 -7.49 16.52 12.94
CA LEU A 506 -8.78 16.89 12.37
C LEU A 506 -8.79 18.32 11.81
N SER A 507 -9.78 18.59 10.96
CA SER A 507 -10.20 19.92 10.53
C SER A 507 -11.72 20.02 10.44
N ALA A 508 -12.26 21.22 10.31
CA ALA A 508 -13.69 21.47 10.09
C ALA A 508 -13.93 22.70 9.18
N PRO A 509 -15.10 22.82 8.53
CA PRO A 509 -15.51 24.01 7.78
C PRO A 509 -15.53 25.29 8.64
N ARG A 510 -15.41 26.47 8.01
CA ARG A 510 -15.49 27.80 8.65
C ARG A 510 -16.58 27.91 9.73
N VAL A 511 -17.76 27.39 9.41
CA VAL A 511 -18.92 27.30 10.31
C VAL A 511 -18.89 25.90 10.92
N LEU A 512 -18.57 25.85 12.21
CA LEU A 512 -18.82 24.67 13.03
C LEU A 512 -20.34 24.45 13.12
N GLY A 513 -20.78 23.19 13.09
CA GLY A 513 -22.20 22.84 13.13
C GLY A 513 -22.88 23.33 14.41
N SER A 514 -24.19 23.57 14.33
CA SER A 514 -25.02 23.59 15.54
C SER A 514 -25.32 22.14 15.93
N PRO A 515 -25.14 21.75 17.20
CA PRO A 515 -25.51 20.44 17.70
C PRO A 515 -27.04 20.25 17.76
#